data_AF-A0ABD1N3X3-F1
#
_entry.id   AF-A0ABD1N3X3-F1
#
_cell.length_a   1.000
_cell.length_b   1.000
_cell.length_c   1.000
_cell.angle_alpha   90.00
_cell.angle_beta   90.00
_cell.angle_gamma   90.00
#
_symmetry.space_group_name_H-M   'P 1'
#
loop_
_entity.id
_entity.type
_entity.pdbx_description
1 polymer ?
#
loop_
_entity_poly.entity_id
_entity_poly.type
_entity_poly.pdbx_seq_one_letter_code
_entity_poly.pdbx_strand_id
1 'polypeptide(L)'
;MTGHIEWFYEIDMSTKRKISFADGRAVMAEGIGKIAIRREDGRKIIISEVLYVPQMKSILLSLGQLLEKGYSVNMKDNHMEVIDNNRNTILKVLVSKNRTFKVGVSALENKCLTAQVDDEVWKWHKRFGHMNFASLNLLQRKNMVLGLPPISEPKKVCGRCCEGKQPRKSYKSSIPTRASLNLEVIHSDVCGPFEIKSHGGNLYFVSFIDDLTKKMWIYFLQRKSEAFGVFKEFKMLVEKQCGNPIKTLRTDGGGEYTSLEFEKFCKDEGIVHDVIAPYTPQHNGTAERRNIILLNMVRCMLREKHLPNEFWVEAMCTTTYILNRCPTKRLETITPEEAWSGFKPSVKHVRIFGSLCYKHVPEHNRRKLDSRSQAMVLVGYHSTGAYKLFDPIQRRVVISNDVVVDETKEWDWTDAVEKEVVETVVVQLDSDQNQDTAEQGGSIQVVGDVEQMMCH
;
A
#
# COMPACT_ATOMS: atom_id res chain seq x y z
N MET A 1 -33.74 -6.18 -13.82
CA MET A 1 -33.01 -7.48 -13.80
C MET A 1 -31.79 -7.32 -14.68
N THR A 2 -30.64 -7.86 -14.26
CA THR A 2 -29.38 -7.81 -15.03
C THR A 2 -28.51 -9.03 -14.73
N GLY A 3 -27.67 -9.43 -15.69
CA GLY A 3 -26.60 -10.41 -15.49
C GLY A 3 -25.26 -9.81 -15.07
N HIS A 4 -25.17 -8.48 -14.97
CA HIS A 4 -23.97 -7.74 -14.59
C HIS A 4 -23.89 -7.59 -13.06
N ILE A 5 -23.09 -8.43 -12.39
CA ILE A 5 -22.93 -8.40 -10.93
C ILE A 5 -22.20 -7.13 -10.47
N GLU A 6 -21.29 -6.62 -11.30
CA GLU A 6 -20.46 -5.45 -11.09
C GLU A 6 -21.24 -4.14 -11.00
N TRP A 7 -22.53 -4.13 -11.36
CA TRP A 7 -23.40 -2.95 -11.29
C TRP A 7 -24.08 -2.80 -9.92
N PHE A 8 -24.07 -3.85 -9.11
CA PHE A 8 -24.66 -3.83 -7.78
C PHE A 8 -23.69 -3.22 -6.78
N TYR A 9 -24.12 -2.18 -6.07
CA TYR A 9 -23.35 -1.66 -4.93
C TYR A 9 -23.78 -2.29 -3.59
N GLU A 10 -24.97 -2.91 -3.57
CA GLU A 10 -25.49 -3.69 -2.46
C GLU A 10 -26.27 -4.87 -3.06
N ILE A 11 -25.92 -6.11 -2.70
CA ILE A 11 -26.61 -7.31 -3.16
C ILE A 11 -26.70 -8.33 -2.03
N ASP A 12 -27.90 -8.87 -1.85
CA ASP A 12 -28.16 -10.02 -1.00
C ASP A 12 -28.24 -11.29 -1.86
N MET A 13 -27.25 -12.16 -1.71
CA MET A 13 -27.15 -13.45 -2.39
C MET A 13 -27.85 -14.59 -1.64
N SER A 14 -28.39 -14.33 -0.43
CA SER A 14 -29.16 -15.32 0.32
C SER A 14 -30.58 -15.45 -0.21
N THR A 15 -31.11 -14.39 -0.83
CA THR A 15 -32.46 -14.35 -1.38
C THR A 15 -32.47 -14.81 -2.85
N LYS A 16 -33.08 -15.96 -3.12
CA LYS A 16 -33.31 -16.49 -4.48
C LYS A 16 -34.77 -16.32 -4.91
N ARG A 17 -35.01 -15.87 -6.13
CA ARG A 17 -36.37 -15.74 -6.70
C ARG A 17 -36.49 -16.47 -8.02
N LYS A 18 -37.56 -17.25 -8.21
CA LYS A 18 -37.87 -17.88 -9.49
C LYS A 18 -38.54 -16.85 -10.41
N ILE A 19 -37.99 -16.67 -11.61
CA ILE A 19 -38.53 -15.80 -12.67
C ILE A 19 -39.03 -16.71 -13.79
N SER A 20 -40.29 -16.55 -14.20
CA SER A 20 -40.85 -17.25 -15.35
C SER A 20 -40.84 -16.34 -16.57
N PHE A 21 -40.37 -16.85 -17.71
CA PHE A 21 -40.41 -16.18 -19.01
C PHE A 21 -41.66 -16.59 -19.79
N ALA A 22 -42.01 -15.79 -20.79
CA ALA A 22 -43.20 -15.99 -21.61
C ALA A 22 -43.18 -17.31 -22.43
N ASP A 23 -42.00 -17.91 -22.59
CA ASP A 23 -41.80 -19.22 -23.25
C ASP A 23 -41.94 -20.41 -22.30
N GLY A 24 -42.40 -20.18 -21.06
CA GLY A 24 -42.58 -21.21 -20.04
C GLY A 24 -41.30 -21.64 -19.31
N ARG A 25 -40.13 -21.15 -19.74
CA ARG A 25 -38.87 -21.40 -19.02
C ARG A 25 -38.83 -20.59 -17.74
N ALA A 26 -38.22 -21.15 -16.71
CA ALA A 26 -37.98 -20.44 -15.47
C ALA A 26 -36.49 -20.39 -15.15
N VAL A 27 -36.01 -19.21 -14.74
CA VAL A 27 -34.63 -18.99 -14.30
C VAL A 27 -34.64 -18.51 -12.86
N MET A 28 -33.66 -18.95 -12.09
CA MET A 28 -33.47 -18.48 -10.73
C MET A 28 -32.63 -17.19 -10.73
N ALA A 29 -33.18 -16.13 -10.15
CA ALA A 29 -32.38 -15.02 -9.68
C ALA A 29 -31.55 -15.48 -8.49
N GLU A 30 -30.25 -15.22 -8.53
CA GLU A 30 -29.28 -15.64 -7.51
C GLU A 30 -29.08 -14.58 -6.43
N GLY A 31 -29.60 -13.38 -6.63
CA GLY A 31 -29.59 -12.33 -5.63
C GLY A 31 -30.53 -11.18 -5.95
N ILE A 32 -30.77 -10.34 -4.95
CA ILE A 32 -31.55 -9.11 -5.06
C ILE A 32 -30.72 -7.96 -4.50
N GLY A 33 -30.68 -6.83 -5.20
CA GLY A 33 -29.84 -5.73 -4.78
C GLY A 33 -30.26 -4.37 -5.31
N LYS A 34 -29.35 -3.41 -5.19
CA LYS A 34 -29.53 -2.02 -5.61
C LYS A 34 -28.46 -1.64 -6.63
N ILE A 35 -28.87 -0.92 -7.67
CA ILE A 35 -28.00 -0.42 -8.73
C ILE A 35 -28.12 1.10 -8.79
N ALA A 36 -26.97 1.78 -8.96
CA ALA A 36 -26.94 3.22 -9.19
C ALA A 36 -26.76 3.52 -10.69
N ILE A 37 -27.67 4.31 -11.25
CA ILE A 37 -27.64 4.74 -12.65
C ILE A 37 -27.37 6.24 -12.73
N ARG A 38 -26.61 6.67 -13.73
CA ARG A 38 -26.41 8.10 -14.03
C ARG A 38 -27.47 8.55 -15.04
N ARG A 39 -28.16 9.65 -14.75
CA ARG A 39 -29.07 10.32 -15.68
C ARG A 39 -28.30 11.21 -16.66
N GLU A 40 -28.95 11.58 -17.76
CA GLU A 40 -28.40 12.57 -18.71
C GLU A 40 -28.16 13.94 -18.08
N ASP A 41 -28.91 14.32 -17.03
CA ASP A 41 -28.71 15.56 -16.26
C ASP A 41 -27.55 15.49 -15.24
N GLY A 42 -26.79 14.39 -15.22
CA GLY A 42 -25.68 14.15 -14.30
C GLY A 42 -26.07 13.69 -12.89
N ARG A 43 -27.36 13.69 -12.53
CA ARG A 43 -27.82 13.22 -11.21
C ARG A 43 -27.82 11.69 -11.14
N LYS A 44 -27.67 11.16 -9.93
CA LYS A 44 -27.66 9.72 -9.65
C LYS A 44 -29.05 9.26 -9.21
N ILE A 45 -29.53 8.15 -9.77
CA ILE A 45 -30.75 7.45 -9.32
C ILE A 45 -30.38 6.07 -8.82
N ILE A 46 -31.01 5.67 -7.72
CA ILE A 46 -30.88 4.33 -7.15
C ILE A 46 -32.11 3.52 -7.54
N ILE A 47 -31.90 2.40 -8.24
CA ILE A 47 -32.92 1.41 -8.50
C ILE A 47 -32.79 0.30 -7.45
N SER A 48 -33.82 0.15 -6.62
CA SER A 48 -33.89 -0.89 -5.60
C SER A 48 -34.60 -2.15 -6.11
N GLU A 49 -34.31 -3.28 -5.47
CA GLU A 49 -34.90 -4.61 -5.76
C GLU A 49 -34.61 -5.10 -7.18
N VAL A 50 -33.39 -4.85 -7.66
CA VAL A 50 -32.93 -5.39 -8.93
C VAL A 50 -32.54 -6.86 -8.74
N LEU A 51 -33.09 -7.74 -9.57
CA LEU A 51 -32.73 -9.16 -9.57
C LEU A 51 -31.44 -9.40 -10.36
N TYR A 52 -30.50 -10.13 -9.76
CA TYR A 52 -29.29 -10.63 -10.40
C TYR A 52 -29.55 -12.00 -11.02
N VAL A 53 -29.34 -12.11 -12.33
CA VAL A 53 -29.59 -13.32 -13.11
C VAL A 53 -28.39 -13.55 -14.04
N PRO A 54 -27.39 -14.39 -13.66
CA PRO A 54 -26.12 -14.50 -14.37
C PRO A 54 -26.25 -14.85 -15.87
N GLN A 55 -27.32 -15.56 -16.23
CA GLN A 55 -27.56 -16.01 -17.60
C GLN A 55 -28.15 -14.93 -18.52
N MET A 56 -28.51 -13.75 -18.00
CA MET A 56 -29.11 -12.66 -18.78
C MET A 56 -28.04 -11.80 -19.45
N LYS A 57 -28.09 -11.73 -20.79
CA LYS A 57 -27.20 -10.87 -21.60
C LYS A 57 -27.72 -9.43 -21.79
N SER A 58 -28.97 -9.18 -21.43
CA SER A 58 -29.65 -7.90 -21.62
C SER A 58 -30.31 -7.46 -20.32
N ILE A 59 -30.38 -6.15 -20.08
CA ILE A 59 -31.06 -5.58 -18.91
C ILE A 59 -32.54 -5.44 -19.20
N LEU A 60 -33.36 -5.85 -18.23
CA LEU A 60 -34.81 -5.67 -18.29
C LEU A 60 -35.28 -4.78 -17.13
N LEU A 61 -35.99 -3.71 -17.46
CA LEU A 61 -36.66 -2.83 -16.51
C LEU A 61 -38.15 -3.19 -16.47
N SER A 62 -38.67 -3.50 -15.28
CA SER A 62 -40.08 -3.86 -15.11
C SER A 62 -40.94 -2.61 -15.02
N LEU A 63 -41.82 -2.38 -16.00
CA LEU A 63 -42.79 -1.28 -15.95
C LEU A 63 -43.81 -1.48 -14.81
N GLY A 64 -44.21 -2.72 -14.53
CA GLY A 64 -45.11 -3.02 -13.41
C GLY A 64 -44.52 -2.63 -12.06
N GLN A 65 -43.23 -2.90 -11.85
CA GLN A 65 -42.54 -2.50 -10.62
C GLN A 65 -42.39 -0.97 -10.49
N LEU A 66 -42.27 -0.26 -11.61
CA LEU A 66 -42.26 1.21 -11.60
C LEU A 66 -43.63 1.75 -11.16
N LEU A 67 -44.72 1.18 -11.68
CA LEU A 67 -46.08 1.56 -11.28
C LEU A 67 -46.34 1.26 -9.79
N GLU A 68 -45.91 0.10 -9.28
CA GLU A 68 -46.01 -0.24 -7.84
C GLU A 68 -45.25 0.75 -6.94
N LYS A 69 -44.15 1.32 -7.44
CA LYS A 69 -43.33 2.31 -6.71
C LYS A 69 -43.81 3.76 -6.90
N GLY A 70 -44.98 3.95 -7.52
CA GLY A 70 -45.61 5.26 -7.70
C GLY A 70 -45.17 6.04 -8.94
N TYR A 71 -44.28 5.49 -9.78
CA TYR A 71 -43.88 6.16 -11.02
C TYR A 71 -45.02 6.10 -12.03
N SER A 72 -45.21 7.19 -12.77
CA SER A 72 -46.16 7.25 -13.89
C SER A 72 -45.44 6.94 -15.20
N VAL A 73 -46.04 6.08 -16.04
CA VAL A 73 -45.51 5.76 -17.37
C VAL A 73 -46.49 6.28 -18.42
N ASN A 74 -46.03 7.20 -19.26
CA ASN A 74 -46.81 7.76 -20.36
C ASN A 74 -46.21 7.28 -21.69
N MET A 75 -47.06 6.73 -22.57
CA MET A 75 -46.65 6.25 -23.89
C MET A 75 -47.49 6.97 -24.95
N LYS A 76 -46.88 7.91 -25.68
CA LYS A 76 -47.51 8.69 -26.75
C LYS A 76 -46.49 9.02 -27.83
N ASP A 77 -46.93 9.29 -29.05
CA ASP A 77 -46.09 9.83 -30.13
C ASP A 77 -44.73 9.12 -30.29
N ASN A 78 -44.75 7.78 -30.36
CA ASN A 78 -43.56 6.92 -30.50
C ASN A 78 -42.47 7.10 -29.43
N HIS A 79 -42.82 7.61 -28.25
CA HIS A 79 -41.91 7.63 -27.09
C HIS A 79 -42.60 7.16 -25.81
N MET A 80 -41.79 6.62 -24.91
CA MET A 80 -42.16 6.30 -23.53
C MET A 80 -41.48 7.28 -22.60
N GLU A 81 -42.26 7.84 -21.68
CA GLU A 81 -41.79 8.72 -20.63
C GLU A 81 -42.12 8.12 -19.25
N VAL A 82 -41.13 8.07 -18.36
CA VAL A 82 -41.31 7.68 -16.96
C VAL A 82 -41.15 8.92 -16.09
N ILE A 83 -42.14 9.18 -15.25
CA ILE A 83 -42.26 10.40 -14.44
C ILE A 83 -42.30 10.01 -12.95
N ASP A 84 -41.56 10.73 -12.12
CA ASP A 84 -41.60 10.54 -10.65
C ASP A 84 -42.79 11.23 -9.98
N ASN A 85 -42.96 11.00 -8.67
CA ASN A 85 -44.02 11.62 -7.87
C ASN A 85 -43.96 13.15 -7.82
N ASN A 86 -42.78 13.73 -8.10
CA ASN A 86 -42.55 15.18 -8.13
C ASN A 86 -42.73 15.78 -9.54
N ARG A 87 -43.29 15.00 -10.49
CA ARG A 87 -43.49 15.35 -11.90
C ARG A 87 -42.20 15.59 -12.70
N ASN A 88 -41.07 15.03 -12.28
CA ASN A 88 -39.84 15.07 -13.06
C ASN A 88 -39.77 13.89 -14.02
N THR A 89 -39.40 14.15 -15.28
CA THR A 89 -39.12 13.12 -16.28
C THR A 89 -37.84 12.37 -15.95
N ILE A 90 -37.95 11.13 -15.50
CA ILE A 90 -36.84 10.25 -15.15
C ILE A 90 -36.19 9.64 -16.38
N LEU A 91 -37.01 9.24 -17.34
CA LEU A 91 -36.57 8.53 -18.53
C LEU A 91 -37.47 8.90 -19.71
N LYS A 92 -36.87 9.21 -20.86
CA LYS A 92 -37.59 9.39 -22.13
C LYS A 92 -36.91 8.58 -23.23
N VAL A 93 -37.65 7.68 -23.87
CA VAL A 93 -37.07 6.70 -24.81
C VAL A 93 -37.94 6.60 -26.05
N LEU A 94 -37.32 6.64 -27.23
CA LEU A 94 -37.98 6.40 -28.51
C LEU A 94 -38.17 4.91 -28.78
N VAL A 95 -39.27 4.56 -29.43
CA VAL A 95 -39.53 3.19 -29.91
C VAL A 95 -38.44 2.80 -30.93
N SER A 96 -37.75 1.69 -30.70
CA SER A 96 -36.77 1.12 -31.63
C SER A 96 -37.44 0.43 -32.82
N LYS A 97 -36.70 0.18 -33.91
CA LYS A 97 -37.20 -0.48 -35.14
C LYS A 97 -37.91 -1.83 -34.90
N ASN A 98 -37.57 -2.54 -33.82
CA ASN A 98 -38.18 -3.80 -33.41
C ASN A 98 -39.37 -3.62 -32.44
N ARG A 99 -39.97 -2.43 -32.36
CA ARG A 99 -41.09 -2.08 -31.46
C ARG A 99 -40.78 -2.28 -29.97
N THR A 100 -39.51 -2.21 -29.58
CA THR A 100 -39.08 -2.25 -28.16
C THR A 100 -38.51 -0.90 -27.73
N PHE A 101 -38.55 -0.62 -26.43
CA PHE A 101 -37.87 0.54 -25.86
C PHE A 101 -36.47 0.12 -25.39
N LYS A 102 -35.44 0.63 -26.07
CA LYS A 102 -34.05 0.41 -25.65
C LYS A 102 -33.58 1.61 -24.85
N VAL A 103 -33.23 1.36 -23.59
CA VAL A 103 -32.68 2.38 -22.72
C VAL A 103 -31.16 2.28 -22.72
N GLY A 104 -30.47 3.35 -23.12
CA GLY A 104 -29.05 3.50 -22.82
C GLY A 104 -28.89 3.84 -21.35
N VAL A 105 -28.61 2.84 -20.51
CA VAL A 105 -28.29 3.08 -19.10
C VAL A 105 -26.79 2.95 -18.94
N SER A 106 -26.12 4.07 -18.66
CA SER A 106 -24.76 4.01 -18.12
C SER A 106 -24.85 3.68 -16.63
N ALA A 107 -24.82 2.39 -16.32
CA ALA A 107 -24.59 1.96 -14.95
C ALA A 107 -23.25 2.52 -14.50
N LEU A 108 -23.23 3.13 -13.30
CA LEU A 108 -21.97 3.53 -12.73
C LEU A 108 -21.22 2.25 -12.34
N GLU A 109 -20.12 1.95 -13.03
CA GLU A 109 -19.13 1.01 -12.52
C GLU A 109 -18.64 1.55 -11.18
N ASN A 110 -19.23 1.06 -10.10
CA ASN A 110 -18.81 1.42 -8.77
C ASN A 110 -17.63 0.53 -8.41
N LYS A 111 -16.40 0.97 -8.74
CA LYS A 111 -15.33 0.86 -7.74
C LYS A 111 -15.88 1.58 -6.51
N CYS A 112 -16.36 0.81 -5.53
CA CYS A 112 -17.13 1.28 -4.39
C CYS A 112 -16.71 2.68 -3.91
N LEU A 113 -17.51 3.69 -4.24
CA LEU A 113 -17.58 4.92 -3.45
C LEU A 113 -18.49 4.62 -2.25
N THR A 114 -18.05 3.67 -1.42
CA THR A 114 -18.47 3.68 -0.02
C THR A 114 -18.12 5.07 0.46
N ALA A 115 -19.08 5.86 0.91
CA ALA A 115 -18.73 6.94 1.82
C ALA A 115 -17.99 6.24 2.97
N GLN A 116 -16.65 6.30 2.98
CA GLN A 116 -15.84 5.78 4.05
C GLN A 116 -16.27 6.55 5.29
N VAL A 117 -17.27 6.03 6.00
CA VAL A 117 -17.13 5.96 7.43
C VAL A 117 -15.92 5.05 7.60
N ASP A 118 -14.74 5.68 7.56
CA ASP A 118 -13.50 5.06 7.98
C ASP A 118 -13.78 4.59 9.39
N ASP A 119 -14.12 3.31 9.51
CA ASP A 119 -14.13 2.66 10.79
C ASP A 119 -12.74 2.89 11.36
N GLU A 120 -12.65 3.73 12.39
CA GLU A 120 -11.38 4.22 12.98
C GLU A 120 -10.44 3.04 13.26
N VAL A 121 -11.00 1.86 13.55
CA VAL A 121 -10.28 0.58 13.68
C VAL A 121 -9.45 0.24 12.44
N TRP A 122 -10.03 0.34 11.24
CA TRP A 122 -9.34 0.07 9.98
C TRP A 122 -8.29 1.11 9.66
N LYS A 123 -8.57 2.37 10.00
CA LYS A 123 -7.59 3.45 9.86
C LYS A 123 -6.36 3.17 10.73
N TRP A 124 -6.56 2.81 12.00
CA TRP A 124 -5.46 2.45 12.89
C TRP A 124 -4.74 1.18 12.48
N HIS A 125 -5.45 0.20 11.93
CA HIS A 125 -4.85 -0.96 11.30
C HIS A 125 -3.87 -0.59 10.17
N LYS A 126 -4.28 0.31 9.26
CA LYS A 126 -3.44 0.80 8.15
C LYS A 126 -2.28 1.67 8.67
N ARG A 127 -2.54 2.56 9.63
CA ARG A 127 -1.51 3.39 10.31
C ARG A 127 -0.41 2.54 10.95
N PHE A 128 -0.77 1.40 11.54
CA PHE A 128 0.17 0.44 12.13
C PHE A 128 0.73 -0.59 11.13
N GLY A 129 0.79 -0.26 9.83
CA GLY A 129 1.38 -1.15 8.82
C GLY A 129 0.66 -2.50 8.73
N HIS A 130 -0.67 -2.47 8.84
CA HIS A 130 -1.54 -3.64 8.79
C HIS A 130 -1.39 -4.60 9.98
N MET A 131 -1.01 -4.11 11.16
CA MET A 131 -0.94 -4.94 12.38
C MET A 131 -2.26 -5.67 12.64
N ASN A 132 -2.20 -6.92 13.13
CA ASN A 132 -3.40 -7.67 13.45
C ASN A 132 -4.24 -6.97 14.53
N PHE A 133 -5.57 -7.06 14.43
CA PHE A 133 -6.50 -6.34 15.31
C PHE A 133 -6.37 -6.76 16.78
N ALA A 134 -6.07 -8.03 17.06
CA ALA A 134 -5.85 -8.51 18.43
C ALA A 134 -4.67 -7.79 19.12
N SER A 135 -3.60 -7.48 18.37
CA SER A 135 -2.45 -6.73 18.90
C SER A 135 -2.78 -5.25 19.11
N LEU A 136 -3.58 -4.64 18.23
CA LEU A 136 -4.07 -3.28 18.42
C LEU A 136 -4.98 -3.16 19.65
N ASN A 137 -5.89 -4.13 19.82
CA ASN A 137 -6.75 -4.25 20.98
C ASN A 137 -5.92 -4.45 22.26
N LEU A 138 -4.85 -5.26 22.22
CA LEU A 138 -3.94 -5.44 23.35
C LEU A 138 -3.23 -4.12 23.74
N LEU A 139 -2.71 -3.36 22.77
CA LEU A 139 -2.08 -2.06 23.02
C LEU A 139 -3.03 -1.11 23.76
N GLN A 140 -4.29 -1.07 23.32
CA GLN A 140 -5.30 -0.19 23.88
C GLN A 140 -5.73 -0.65 25.27
N ARG A 141 -6.09 -1.92 25.44
CA ARG A 141 -6.54 -2.48 26.73
C ARG A 141 -5.50 -2.36 27.82
N LYS A 142 -4.22 -2.54 27.49
CA LYS A 142 -3.11 -2.44 28.45
C LYS A 142 -2.49 -1.03 28.53
N ASN A 143 -3.05 -0.04 27.83
CA ASN A 143 -2.57 1.34 27.83
C ASN A 143 -1.05 1.46 27.56
N MET A 144 -0.58 0.70 26.56
CA MET A 144 0.86 0.59 26.22
C MET A 144 1.35 1.77 25.37
N VAL A 145 0.44 2.55 24.78
CA VAL A 145 0.73 3.69 23.91
C VAL A 145 -0.25 4.82 24.15
N LEU A 146 0.18 6.07 23.93
CA LEU A 146 -0.68 7.24 24.05
C LEU A 146 -1.33 7.62 22.71
N GLY A 147 -2.65 7.78 22.69
CA GLY A 147 -3.40 8.31 21.55
C GLY A 147 -4.06 7.28 20.63
N LEU A 148 -4.09 6.01 21.03
CA LEU A 148 -4.84 4.96 20.35
C LEU A 148 -6.30 4.96 20.88
N PRO A 149 -7.32 5.14 20.02
CA PRO A 149 -8.72 5.07 20.43
C PRO A 149 -9.13 3.62 20.77
N PRO A 150 -10.30 3.39 21.39
CA PRO A 150 -10.82 2.05 21.62
C PRO A 150 -10.90 1.23 20.31
N ILE A 151 -10.30 0.04 20.32
CA ILE A 151 -10.25 -0.86 19.16
C ILE A 151 -11.10 -2.10 19.44
N SER A 152 -12.10 -2.34 18.61
CA SER A 152 -12.85 -3.61 18.56
C SER A 152 -12.33 -4.46 17.40
N GLU A 153 -12.50 -5.78 17.50
CA GLU A 153 -12.10 -6.68 16.41
C GLU A 153 -13.18 -6.75 15.33
N PRO A 154 -12.89 -6.34 14.08
CA PRO A 154 -13.88 -6.36 13.02
C PRO A 154 -14.08 -7.79 12.48
N LYS A 155 -15.29 -8.08 11.98
CA LYS A 155 -15.61 -9.37 11.34
C LYS A 155 -15.08 -9.49 9.90
N LYS A 156 -14.70 -8.37 9.28
CA LYS A 156 -14.21 -8.32 7.89
C LYS A 156 -12.72 -8.62 7.82
N VAL A 157 -12.29 -9.22 6.71
CA VAL A 157 -10.89 -9.55 6.44
C VAL A 157 -10.24 -8.44 5.62
N CYS A 158 -8.98 -8.12 5.92
CA CYS A 158 -8.19 -7.17 5.14
C CYS A 158 -7.53 -7.86 3.93
N GLY A 159 -7.91 -7.48 2.71
CA GLY A 159 -7.32 -8.03 1.47
C GLY A 159 -5.81 -7.88 1.40
N ARG A 160 -5.26 -6.69 1.71
CA ARG A 160 -3.81 -6.45 1.74
C ARG A 160 -3.07 -7.32 2.76
N CYS A 161 -3.70 -7.63 3.90
CA CYS A 161 -3.16 -8.59 4.85
C CYS A 161 -3.14 -10.01 4.27
N CYS A 162 -4.22 -10.45 3.62
CA CYS A 162 -4.26 -11.78 3.00
C CYS A 162 -3.13 -11.92 1.99
N GLU A 163 -2.99 -10.97 1.08
CA GLU A 163 -1.97 -11.03 0.04
C GLU A 163 -0.54 -10.90 0.58
N GLY A 164 -0.32 -10.10 1.64
CA GLY A 164 1.01 -9.80 2.17
C GLY A 164 1.46 -10.65 3.37
N LYS A 165 0.54 -11.29 4.09
CA LYS A 165 0.78 -11.98 5.38
C LYS A 165 0.35 -13.44 5.43
N GLN A 166 -0.25 -14.01 4.38
CA GLN A 166 -0.75 -15.39 4.41
C GLN A 166 0.36 -16.37 4.87
N PRO A 167 0.25 -16.94 6.09
CA PRO A 167 1.32 -17.73 6.66
C PRO A 167 1.25 -19.19 6.19
N ARG A 168 2.40 -19.87 6.13
CA ARG A 168 2.45 -21.34 6.28
C ARG A 168 2.33 -21.68 7.78
N LYS A 169 1.76 -22.83 8.13
CA LYS A 169 1.64 -23.28 9.54
C LYS A 169 3.02 -23.25 10.22
N SER A 170 3.11 -22.61 11.39
CA SER A 170 4.36 -22.47 12.15
C SER A 170 4.46 -23.50 13.28
N TYR A 171 5.66 -24.00 13.54
CA TYR A 171 5.99 -24.81 14.71
C TYR A 171 6.27 -23.93 15.93
N LYS A 172 5.90 -24.43 17.12
CA LYS A 172 6.22 -23.76 18.40
C LYS A 172 7.69 -24.05 18.74
N SER A 173 8.53 -23.02 18.83
CA SER A 173 9.79 -23.11 19.56
C SER A 173 9.64 -22.42 20.92
N SER A 174 9.96 -23.14 21.98
CA SER A 174 10.00 -22.64 23.35
C SER A 174 11.45 -22.70 23.84
N ILE A 175 12.26 -21.72 23.46
CA ILE A 175 13.52 -21.48 24.14
C ILE A 175 13.28 -20.30 25.11
N PRO A 176 13.35 -20.52 26.44
CA PRO A 176 13.33 -19.44 27.40
C PRO A 176 14.59 -18.60 27.19
N THR A 177 14.47 -17.26 27.09
CA THR A 177 15.68 -16.42 27.12
C THR A 177 16.01 -15.94 28.51
N ARG A 178 17.32 -15.72 28.70
CA ARG A 178 18.02 -15.56 29.98
C ARG A 178 18.47 -14.12 30.25
N ALA A 179 18.30 -13.19 29.31
CA ALA A 179 18.79 -11.82 29.48
C ALA A 179 18.00 -11.09 30.58
N SER A 180 18.75 -10.45 31.47
CA SER A 180 18.27 -9.69 32.63
C SER A 180 18.59 -8.20 32.52
N LEU A 181 19.54 -7.84 31.65
CA LEU A 181 19.97 -6.47 31.39
C LEU A 181 19.86 -6.10 29.90
N ASN A 182 19.68 -4.80 29.63
CA ASN A 182 19.74 -4.26 28.26
C ASN A 182 21.12 -4.53 27.66
N LEU A 183 21.16 -4.91 26.38
CA LEU A 183 22.36 -5.26 25.60
C LEU A 183 23.12 -6.51 26.07
N GLU A 184 22.57 -7.28 27.02
CA GLU A 184 23.19 -8.54 27.44
C GLU A 184 23.31 -9.52 26.27
N VAL A 185 22.27 -9.61 25.44
CA VAL A 185 22.27 -10.44 24.23
C VAL A 185 21.65 -9.67 23.07
N ILE A 186 22.39 -9.50 21.99
CA ILE A 186 21.91 -8.98 20.70
C ILE A 186 21.79 -10.14 19.71
N HIS A 187 20.63 -10.31 19.11
CA HIS A 187 20.43 -11.21 17.97
C HIS A 187 20.56 -10.41 16.68
N SER A 188 21.26 -10.96 15.69
CA SER A 188 21.45 -10.30 14.40
C SER A 188 21.33 -11.25 13.22
N ASP A 189 20.85 -10.69 12.10
CA ASP A 189 20.61 -11.41 10.86
C ASP A 189 20.71 -10.44 9.68
N VAL A 190 21.34 -10.88 8.58
CA VAL A 190 21.44 -10.11 7.33
C VAL A 190 20.50 -10.72 6.30
N CYS A 191 19.61 -9.90 5.76
CA CYS A 191 18.61 -10.35 4.78
C CYS A 191 18.82 -9.64 3.44
N GLY A 192 18.74 -10.43 2.36
CA GLY A 192 18.93 -10.01 0.97
C GLY A 192 19.70 -11.08 0.17
N PRO A 193 20.05 -10.81 -1.10
CA PRO A 193 19.79 -9.56 -1.82
C PRO A 193 18.32 -9.39 -2.16
N PHE A 194 17.85 -8.14 -2.20
CA PHE A 194 16.57 -7.79 -2.81
C PHE A 194 16.75 -7.63 -4.32
N GLU A 195 15.78 -8.08 -5.11
CA GLU A 195 15.83 -7.97 -6.58
C GLU A 195 15.81 -6.51 -7.05
N ILE A 196 15.15 -5.63 -6.28
CA ILE A 196 14.99 -4.21 -6.59
C ILE A 196 15.87 -3.39 -5.64
N LYS A 197 16.79 -2.61 -6.22
CA LYS A 197 17.57 -1.63 -5.47
C LYS A 197 16.65 -0.54 -4.91
N SER A 198 16.92 -0.12 -3.68
CA SER A 198 16.26 1.07 -3.15
C SER A 198 16.77 2.34 -3.83
N HIS A 199 16.09 3.47 -3.60
CA HIS A 199 16.55 4.80 -4.03
C HIS A 199 17.98 5.13 -3.56
N GLY A 200 18.42 4.57 -2.42
CA GLY A 200 19.78 4.70 -1.89
C GLY A 200 20.78 3.66 -2.39
N GLY A 201 20.40 2.82 -3.36
CA GLY A 201 21.24 1.76 -3.93
C GLY A 201 21.40 0.53 -3.05
N ASN A 202 20.69 0.43 -1.92
CA ASN A 202 20.80 -0.71 -1.00
C ASN A 202 20.17 -1.97 -1.58
N LEU A 203 20.77 -3.11 -1.25
CA LEU A 203 20.35 -4.46 -1.66
C LEU A 203 20.14 -5.40 -0.46
N TYR A 204 20.61 -5.03 0.72
CA TYR A 204 20.51 -5.83 1.92
C TYR A 204 20.10 -4.96 3.10
N PHE A 205 19.66 -5.60 4.18
CA PHE A 205 19.60 -4.97 5.49
C PHE A 205 20.13 -5.91 6.55
N VAL A 206 20.69 -5.35 7.61
CA VAL A 206 21.03 -6.06 8.84
C VAL A 206 20.08 -5.60 9.95
N SER A 207 19.55 -6.55 10.70
CA SER A 207 18.79 -6.26 11.91
C SER A 207 19.58 -6.59 13.16
N PHE A 208 19.42 -5.77 14.19
CA PHE A 208 19.92 -6.01 15.54
C PHE A 208 18.73 -5.98 16.48
N ILE A 209 18.58 -6.99 17.33
CA ILE A 209 17.45 -7.12 18.24
C ILE A 209 17.98 -7.38 19.64
N ASP A 210 17.64 -6.48 20.55
CA ASP A 210 17.93 -6.69 21.97
C ASP A 210 17.02 -7.76 22.56
N ASP A 211 17.60 -8.71 23.28
CA ASP A 211 16.85 -9.86 23.77
C ASP A 211 15.90 -9.52 24.92
N LEU A 212 16.23 -8.56 25.78
CA LEU A 212 15.39 -8.18 26.91
C LEU A 212 14.22 -7.30 26.45
N THR A 213 14.54 -6.16 25.84
CA THR A 213 13.57 -5.13 25.43
C THR A 213 12.87 -5.48 24.13
N LYS A 214 13.39 -6.43 23.33
CA LYS A 214 12.90 -6.74 21.99
C LYS A 214 12.90 -5.55 21.02
N LYS A 215 13.63 -4.48 21.37
CA LYS A 215 13.84 -3.35 20.48
C LYS A 215 14.68 -3.79 19.31
N MET A 216 14.26 -3.34 18.13
CA MET A 216 14.89 -3.67 16.86
C MET A 216 15.49 -2.42 16.23
N TRP A 217 16.71 -2.54 15.74
CA TRP A 217 17.37 -1.59 14.86
C TRP A 217 17.60 -2.25 13.52
N ILE A 218 17.51 -1.45 12.45
CA ILE A 218 17.81 -1.90 11.09
C ILE A 218 18.78 -0.92 10.45
N TYR A 219 19.70 -1.47 9.68
CA TYR A 219 20.65 -0.71 8.87
C TYR A 219 20.64 -1.31 7.46
N PHE A 220 20.86 -0.48 6.45
CA PHE A 220 20.79 -0.89 5.06
C PHE A 220 22.19 -0.96 4.48
N LEU A 221 22.43 -1.96 3.64
CA LEU A 221 23.72 -2.24 3.06
C LEU A 221 23.59 -2.34 1.54
N GLN A 222 24.61 -1.86 0.83
CA GLN A 222 24.77 -2.12 -0.59
C GLN A 222 25.45 -3.47 -0.81
N ARG A 223 26.34 -3.86 0.12
CA ARG A 223 27.08 -5.14 0.09
C ARG A 223 27.08 -5.79 1.47
N LYS A 224 27.04 -7.13 1.53
CA LYS A 224 27.12 -7.89 2.79
C LYS A 224 28.38 -7.59 3.62
N SER A 225 29.50 -7.27 2.95
CA SER A 225 30.77 -6.93 3.61
C SER A 225 30.70 -5.67 4.48
N GLU A 226 29.68 -4.82 4.31
CA GLU A 226 29.48 -3.60 5.10
C GLU A 226 28.93 -3.90 6.50
N ALA A 227 28.46 -5.13 6.75
CA ALA A 227 27.85 -5.54 8.02
C ALA A 227 28.77 -5.32 9.23
N PHE A 228 30.07 -5.61 9.12
CA PHE A 228 31.02 -5.40 10.22
C PHE A 228 31.20 -3.92 10.56
N GLY A 229 31.33 -3.05 9.55
CA GLY A 229 31.41 -1.60 9.75
C GLY A 229 30.17 -1.06 10.47
N VAL A 230 29.00 -1.50 10.01
CA VAL A 230 27.71 -1.14 10.61
C VAL A 230 27.56 -1.67 12.04
N PHE A 231 28.06 -2.87 12.34
CA PHE A 231 28.04 -3.39 13.71
C PHE A 231 28.84 -2.51 14.68
N LYS A 232 30.01 -2.01 14.26
CA LYS A 232 30.82 -1.07 15.07
C LYS A 232 30.05 0.22 15.36
N GLU A 233 29.43 0.80 14.34
CA GLU A 233 28.59 2.00 14.48
C GLU A 233 27.41 1.76 15.42
N PHE A 234 26.71 0.64 15.22
CA PHE A 234 25.59 0.22 16.07
C PHE A 234 26.02 0.10 17.53
N LYS A 235 27.07 -0.66 17.81
CA LYS A 235 27.61 -0.87 19.17
C LYS A 235 27.90 0.45 19.87
N MET A 236 28.69 1.32 19.24
CA MET A 236 29.03 2.63 19.80
C MET A 236 27.78 3.45 20.15
N LEU A 237 26.78 3.45 19.27
CA LEU A 237 25.54 4.18 19.49
C LEU A 237 24.75 3.64 20.68
N VAL A 238 24.50 2.33 20.71
CA VAL A 238 23.58 1.75 21.71
C VAL A 238 24.20 1.70 23.10
N GLU A 239 25.49 1.38 23.21
CA GLU A 239 26.18 1.35 24.50
C GLU A 239 26.24 2.75 25.12
N LYS A 240 26.46 3.78 24.30
CA LYS A 240 26.43 5.19 24.76
C LYS A 240 25.03 5.65 25.16
N GLN A 241 23.98 5.13 24.52
CA GLN A 241 22.60 5.49 24.85
C GLN A 241 22.11 4.83 26.15
N CYS A 242 22.43 3.56 26.39
CA CYS A 242 21.92 2.82 27.54
C CYS A 242 22.91 2.71 28.71
N GLY A 243 24.19 3.01 28.50
CA GLY A 243 25.24 2.92 29.51
C GLY A 243 25.71 1.50 29.85
N ASN A 244 25.26 0.49 29.10
CA ASN A 244 25.67 -0.91 29.28
C ASN A 244 26.45 -1.39 28.04
N PRO A 245 27.48 -2.24 28.19
CA PRO A 245 28.16 -2.85 27.05
C PRO A 245 27.35 -4.01 26.46
N ILE A 246 27.53 -4.26 25.17
CA ILE A 246 27.07 -5.49 24.53
C ILE A 246 27.91 -6.65 25.06
N LYS A 247 27.27 -7.66 25.66
CA LYS A 247 28.01 -8.83 26.19
C LYS A 247 28.07 -9.99 25.22
N THR A 248 26.97 -10.27 24.52
CA THR A 248 26.88 -11.39 23.59
C THR A 248 26.21 -10.97 22.30
N LEU A 249 26.88 -11.23 21.18
CA LEU A 249 26.31 -11.12 19.84
C LEU A 249 25.97 -12.52 19.33
N ARG A 250 24.72 -12.75 18.95
CA ARG A 250 24.22 -13.99 18.34
C ARG A 250 23.93 -13.77 16.88
N THR A 251 24.58 -14.53 16.02
CA THR A 251 24.40 -14.47 14.56
C THR A 251 24.21 -15.87 13.99
N ASP A 252 23.79 -15.93 12.74
CA ASP A 252 23.96 -17.15 11.95
C ASP A 252 25.45 -17.35 11.57
N GLY A 253 25.73 -18.46 10.90
CA GLY A 253 27.04 -18.78 10.34
C GLY A 253 27.39 -18.04 9.04
N GLY A 254 26.79 -16.87 8.79
CA GLY A 254 27.06 -16.08 7.59
C GLY A 254 28.52 -15.63 7.47
N GLY A 255 29.03 -15.58 6.24
CA GLY A 255 30.40 -15.15 5.95
C GLY A 255 30.70 -13.71 6.39
N GLU A 256 29.67 -12.87 6.45
CA GLU A 256 29.71 -11.49 6.94
C GLU A 256 30.06 -11.37 8.43
N TYR A 257 29.79 -12.41 9.23
CA TYR A 257 30.04 -12.44 10.67
C TYR A 257 31.29 -13.24 11.03
N THR A 258 31.75 -14.13 10.16
CA THR A 258 32.82 -15.09 10.45
C THR A 258 34.21 -14.66 9.94
N SER A 259 34.38 -13.38 9.58
CA SER A 259 35.69 -12.86 9.20
C SER A 259 36.65 -12.80 10.40
N LEU A 260 37.95 -13.02 10.14
CA LEU A 260 38.99 -12.92 11.17
C LEU A 260 39.04 -11.54 11.83
N GLU A 261 38.72 -10.48 11.07
CA GLU A 261 38.64 -9.12 11.59
C GLU A 261 37.50 -8.97 12.60
N PHE A 262 36.33 -9.53 12.30
CA PHE A 262 35.17 -9.52 13.19
C PHE A 262 35.47 -10.31 14.46
N GLU A 263 36.02 -11.52 14.33
CA GLU A 263 36.36 -12.37 15.48
C GLU A 263 37.40 -11.69 16.38
N LYS A 264 38.44 -11.08 15.79
CA LYS A 264 39.44 -10.32 16.52
C LYS A 264 38.81 -9.14 17.26
N PHE A 265 37.98 -8.35 16.60
CA PHE A 265 37.28 -7.23 17.21
C PHE A 265 36.42 -7.65 18.40
N CYS A 266 35.65 -8.73 18.28
CA CYS A 266 34.87 -9.26 19.39
C CYS A 266 35.76 -9.68 20.57
N LYS A 267 36.90 -10.33 20.31
CA LYS A 267 37.86 -10.70 21.37
C LYS A 267 38.46 -9.47 22.06
N ASP A 268 38.86 -8.46 21.28
CA ASP A 268 39.47 -7.22 21.78
C ASP A 268 38.47 -6.41 22.63
N GLU A 269 37.18 -6.40 22.25
CA GLU A 269 36.10 -5.74 22.99
C GLU A 269 35.48 -6.60 24.11
N GLY A 270 35.90 -7.85 24.27
CA GLY A 270 35.35 -8.78 25.25
C GLY A 270 33.91 -9.23 24.96
N ILE A 271 33.47 -9.19 23.69
CA ILE A 271 32.15 -9.61 23.23
C ILE A 271 32.17 -11.10 22.93
N VAL A 272 31.25 -11.85 23.53
CA VAL A 272 31.04 -13.26 23.18
C VAL A 272 30.27 -13.32 21.85
N HIS A 273 30.90 -13.85 20.80
CA HIS A 273 30.24 -14.05 19.51
C HIS A 273 29.74 -15.49 19.38
N ASP A 274 28.44 -15.66 19.65
CA ASP A 274 27.72 -16.93 19.55
C ASP A 274 27.27 -17.14 18.09
N VAL A 275 28.11 -17.81 17.29
CA VAL A 275 27.74 -18.23 15.93
C VAL A 275 26.88 -19.50 15.99
N ILE A 276 25.64 -19.39 15.53
CA ILE A 276 24.67 -20.49 15.62
C ILE A 276 24.94 -21.50 14.51
N ALA A 277 25.05 -22.77 14.89
CA ALA A 277 25.31 -23.86 13.96
C ALA A 277 24.20 -23.97 12.89
N PRO A 278 24.57 -24.29 11.63
CA PRO A 278 23.60 -24.63 10.60
C PRO A 278 22.61 -25.70 11.11
N TYR A 279 21.34 -25.61 10.69
CA TYR A 279 20.27 -26.55 11.06
C TYR A 279 19.74 -26.47 12.51
N THR A 280 20.09 -25.43 13.28
CA THR A 280 19.45 -25.12 14.58
C THR A 280 18.60 -23.83 14.53
N PRO A 281 17.58 -23.73 13.65
CA PRO A 281 16.82 -22.50 13.40
C PRO A 281 16.09 -21.95 14.64
N GLN A 282 15.93 -22.74 15.70
CA GLN A 282 15.30 -22.30 16.94
C GLN A 282 16.14 -21.26 17.68
N HIS A 283 17.48 -21.28 17.54
CA HIS A 283 18.39 -20.42 18.29
C HIS A 283 18.50 -19.00 17.70
N ASN A 284 18.53 -18.84 16.36
CA ASN A 284 18.48 -17.51 15.72
C ASN A 284 17.05 -17.10 15.33
N GLY A 285 16.07 -17.95 15.65
CA GLY A 285 14.67 -17.75 15.28
C GLY A 285 14.02 -16.50 15.88
N THR A 286 14.71 -15.75 16.75
CA THR A 286 14.26 -14.42 17.18
C THR A 286 14.46 -13.39 16.07
N ALA A 287 15.67 -13.30 15.49
CA ALA A 287 15.98 -12.38 14.41
C ALA A 287 15.21 -12.72 13.15
N GLU A 288 15.28 -13.97 12.71
CA GLU A 288 14.59 -14.45 11.50
C GLU A 288 13.07 -14.19 11.56
N ARG A 289 12.42 -14.56 12.67
CA ARG A 289 10.97 -14.38 12.83
C ARG A 289 10.60 -12.90 12.82
N ARG A 290 11.42 -12.04 13.41
CA ARG A 290 11.16 -10.60 13.41
C ARG A 290 11.35 -10.02 12.01
N ASN A 291 12.37 -10.46 11.27
CA ASN A 291 12.60 -10.09 9.88
C ASN A 291 11.44 -10.53 8.97
N ILE A 292 10.85 -11.71 9.18
CA ILE A 292 9.64 -12.16 8.48
C ILE A 292 8.45 -11.22 8.74
N ILE A 293 8.20 -10.86 10.01
CA ILE A 293 7.11 -9.94 10.37
C ILE A 293 7.33 -8.57 9.70
N LEU A 294 8.56 -8.07 9.75
CA LEU A 294 8.96 -6.80 9.14
C LEU A 294 8.69 -6.81 7.63
N LEU A 295 9.14 -7.84 6.91
CA LEU A 295 8.92 -7.96 5.47
C LEU A 295 7.44 -8.06 5.10
N ASN A 296 6.65 -8.79 5.87
CA ASN A 296 5.22 -8.90 5.60
C ASN A 296 4.49 -7.57 5.79
N MET A 297 4.90 -6.75 6.78
CA MET A 297 4.35 -5.40 6.96
C MET A 297 4.76 -4.47 5.82
N VAL A 298 6.03 -4.51 5.39
CA VAL A 298 6.54 -3.74 4.25
C VAL A 298 5.72 -4.04 2.99
N ARG A 299 5.47 -5.31 2.67
CA ARG A 299 4.64 -5.71 1.53
C ARG A 299 3.23 -5.12 1.59
N CYS A 300 2.59 -5.16 2.76
CA CYS A 300 1.27 -4.56 2.93
C CYS A 300 1.30 -3.03 2.77
N MET A 301 2.29 -2.36 3.37
CA MET A 301 2.41 -0.90 3.33
C MET A 301 2.66 -0.36 1.93
N LEU A 302 3.53 -1.00 1.14
CA LEU A 302 3.78 -0.61 -0.24
C LEU A 302 2.51 -0.77 -1.10
N ARG A 303 1.76 -1.86 -0.90
CA ARG A 303 0.53 -2.13 -1.65
C ARG A 303 -0.65 -1.25 -1.25
N GLU A 304 -0.73 -0.80 -0.01
CA GLU A 304 -1.88 -0.04 0.50
C GLU A 304 -2.13 1.24 -0.31
N LYS A 305 -1.05 1.89 -0.77
CA LYS A 305 -1.07 3.16 -1.54
C LYS A 305 -0.33 3.06 -2.88
N HIS A 306 -0.16 1.85 -3.39
CA HIS A 306 0.47 1.54 -4.68
C HIS A 306 1.88 2.15 -4.88
N LEU A 307 2.70 2.18 -3.83
CA LEU A 307 4.07 2.68 -3.93
C LEU A 307 4.96 1.71 -4.72
N PRO A 308 5.88 2.23 -5.55
CA PRO A 308 6.92 1.42 -6.17
C PRO A 308 7.74 0.64 -5.13
N ASN A 309 8.21 -0.54 -5.52
CA ASN A 309 9.01 -1.38 -4.62
C ASN A 309 10.37 -0.76 -4.24
N GLU A 310 10.84 0.25 -4.97
CA GLU A 310 12.05 1.03 -4.65
C GLU A 310 11.97 1.74 -3.29
N PHE A 311 10.77 1.92 -2.73
CA PHE A 311 10.51 2.49 -1.40
C PHE A 311 10.64 1.48 -0.25
N TRP A 312 11.18 0.28 -0.51
CA TRP A 312 11.25 -0.77 0.51
C TRP A 312 12.08 -0.35 1.73
N VAL A 313 13.12 0.50 1.57
CA VAL A 313 13.93 1.02 2.68
C VAL A 313 13.12 1.94 3.59
N GLU A 314 12.39 2.89 3.01
CA GLU A 314 11.52 3.82 3.74
C GLU A 314 10.39 3.07 4.44
N ALA A 315 9.79 2.09 3.76
CA ALA A 315 8.78 1.21 4.33
C ALA A 315 9.36 0.37 5.48
N MET A 316 10.60 -0.11 5.37
CA MET A 316 11.29 -0.83 6.45
C MET A 316 11.56 0.07 7.65
N CYS A 317 12.09 1.28 7.46
CA CYS A 317 12.28 2.26 8.54
C CYS A 317 10.97 2.51 9.29
N THR A 318 9.90 2.74 8.54
CA THR A 318 8.57 3.00 9.08
C THR A 318 8.02 1.77 9.81
N THR A 319 8.21 0.57 9.25
CA THR A 319 7.81 -0.69 9.88
C THR A 319 8.54 -0.91 11.20
N THR A 320 9.86 -0.71 11.26
CA THR A 320 10.64 -0.84 12.49
C THR A 320 10.21 0.17 13.54
N TYR A 321 9.97 1.42 13.12
CA TYR A 321 9.43 2.47 13.99
C TYR A 321 8.10 2.06 14.63
N ILE A 322 7.19 1.49 13.84
CA ILE A 322 5.89 0.99 14.31
C ILE A 322 6.09 -0.23 15.21
N LEU A 323 6.86 -1.24 14.79
CA LEU A 323 7.06 -2.50 15.52
C LEU A 323 7.68 -2.32 16.91
N ASN A 324 8.50 -1.28 17.10
CA ASN A 324 9.03 -0.92 18.41
C ASN A 324 7.97 -0.29 19.35
N ARG A 325 6.83 0.16 18.80
CA ARG A 325 5.65 0.69 19.54
C ARG A 325 4.50 -0.31 19.61
N CYS A 326 4.76 -1.55 19.22
CA CYS A 326 3.78 -2.62 19.19
C CYS A 326 4.01 -3.62 20.32
N PRO A 327 2.98 -4.38 20.72
CA PRO A 327 3.14 -5.34 21.79
C PRO A 327 3.96 -6.52 21.27
N THR A 328 4.67 -7.17 22.18
CA THR A 328 5.35 -8.43 21.91
C THR A 328 4.88 -9.47 22.91
N LYS A 329 4.94 -10.76 22.57
CA LYS A 329 4.56 -11.82 23.51
C LYS A 329 5.42 -11.84 24.79
N ARG A 330 6.62 -11.24 24.73
CA ARG A 330 7.60 -11.21 25.82
C ARG A 330 7.39 -10.04 26.76
N LEU A 331 7.03 -8.88 26.20
CA LEU A 331 6.70 -7.69 26.98
C LEU A 331 5.20 -7.62 27.17
N GLU A 332 4.74 -8.06 28.34
CA GLU A 332 3.30 -8.19 28.59
C GLU A 332 2.59 -6.84 28.71
N THR A 333 3.26 -5.82 29.25
CA THR A 333 2.63 -4.56 29.67
C THR A 333 3.21 -3.31 29.02
N ILE A 334 4.41 -3.40 28.45
CA ILE A 334 5.14 -2.27 27.86
C ILE A 334 5.57 -2.55 26.42
N THR A 335 5.80 -1.50 25.64
CA THR A 335 6.33 -1.65 24.27
C THR A 335 7.86 -1.78 24.28
N PRO A 336 8.49 -2.33 23.22
CA PRO A 336 9.94 -2.33 23.09
C PRO A 336 10.59 -0.95 23.22
N GLU A 337 9.93 0.10 22.71
CA GLU A 337 10.39 1.47 22.85
C GLU A 337 10.38 1.95 24.30
N GLU A 338 9.32 1.63 25.05
CA GLU A 338 9.21 1.94 26.48
C GLU A 338 10.20 1.13 27.33
N ALA A 339 10.38 -0.16 27.02
CA ALA A 339 11.36 -1.01 27.69
C ALA A 339 12.80 -0.51 27.51
N TRP A 340 13.13 0.05 26.34
CA TRP A 340 14.46 0.58 26.05
C TRP A 340 14.66 2.01 26.60
N SER A 341 13.72 2.91 26.35
CA SER A 341 13.88 4.34 26.65
C SER A 341 13.40 4.71 28.06
N GLY A 342 12.58 3.87 28.70
CA GLY A 342 11.86 4.21 29.92
C GLY A 342 10.64 5.11 29.71
N PHE A 343 10.39 5.58 28.48
CA PHE A 343 9.30 6.51 28.17
C PHE A 343 8.20 5.85 27.34
N LYS A 344 6.95 6.03 27.78
CA LYS A 344 5.79 5.55 27.05
C LYS A 344 5.63 6.28 25.71
N PRO A 345 5.65 5.57 24.56
CA PRO A 345 5.56 6.23 23.27
C PRO A 345 4.15 6.73 22.96
N SER A 346 4.07 7.89 22.29
CA SER A 346 2.84 8.32 21.64
C SER A 346 2.75 7.78 20.22
N VAL A 347 1.52 7.53 19.76
CA VAL A 347 1.20 7.12 18.39
C VAL A 347 0.24 8.09 17.71
N LYS A 348 -0.06 9.25 18.32
CA LYS A 348 -0.99 10.27 17.80
C LYS A 348 -0.60 10.80 16.42
N HIS A 349 0.70 10.84 16.13
CA HIS A 349 1.27 11.32 14.88
C HIS A 349 1.37 10.24 13.81
N VAL A 350 1.10 8.96 14.12
CA VAL A 350 1.19 7.88 13.14
C VAL A 350 0.09 8.06 12.10
N ARG A 351 0.47 8.00 10.82
CA ARG A 351 -0.40 8.13 9.66
C ARG A 351 -0.19 6.95 8.70
N ILE A 352 -1.14 6.71 7.81
CA ILE A 352 -1.03 5.67 6.77
C ILE A 352 0.18 5.98 5.88
N PHE A 353 1.13 5.06 5.81
CA PHE A 353 2.32 5.19 4.96
C PHE A 353 1.92 5.31 3.49
N GLY A 354 2.63 6.16 2.74
CA GLY A 354 2.30 6.43 1.34
C GLY A 354 1.18 7.45 1.11
N SER A 355 0.60 8.02 2.16
CA SER A 355 -0.46 9.02 2.04
C SER A 355 0.05 10.32 1.42
N LEU A 356 -0.83 11.00 0.70
CA LEU A 356 -0.56 12.32 0.15
C LEU A 356 -0.44 13.36 1.28
N CYS A 357 0.62 14.16 1.23
CA CYS A 357 0.95 15.17 2.22
C CYS A 357 1.11 16.54 1.56
N TYR A 358 0.78 17.59 2.29
CA TYR A 358 0.98 18.97 1.88
C TYR A 358 1.95 19.63 2.85
N LYS A 359 3.21 19.80 2.43
CA LYS A 359 4.26 20.48 3.19
C LYS A 359 4.09 21.99 3.05
N HIS A 360 4.12 22.74 4.15
CA HIS A 360 4.08 24.20 4.10
C HIS A 360 5.31 24.80 3.40
N VAL A 361 5.09 25.79 2.53
CA VAL A 361 6.15 26.57 1.87
C VAL A 361 6.28 27.93 2.59
N PRO A 362 7.44 28.22 3.21
CA PRO A 362 7.67 29.48 3.92
C PRO A 362 7.46 30.72 3.05
N GLU A 363 7.07 31.82 3.68
CA GLU A 363 6.73 33.07 2.99
C GLU A 363 7.89 33.66 2.17
N HIS A 364 9.13 33.53 2.64
CA HIS A 364 10.31 34.02 1.92
C HIS A 364 10.63 33.21 0.65
N ASN A 365 10.05 32.01 0.49
CA ASN A 365 10.27 31.14 -0.67
C ASN A 365 9.11 31.18 -1.67
N ARG A 366 8.15 32.10 -1.50
CA ARG A 366 6.96 32.21 -2.33
C ARG A 366 6.70 33.66 -2.72
N ARG A 367 6.20 33.88 -3.93
CA ARG A 367 5.69 35.17 -4.40
C ARG A 367 4.20 35.30 -4.08
N LYS A 368 3.64 36.50 -4.30
CA LYS A 368 2.21 36.73 -4.15
C LYS A 368 1.45 35.86 -5.16
N LEU A 369 0.46 35.09 -4.67
CA LEU A 369 -0.34 34.07 -5.38
C LEU A 369 0.28 32.68 -5.54
N ASP A 370 1.54 32.46 -5.16
CA ASP A 370 2.14 31.12 -5.19
C ASP A 370 1.45 30.17 -4.19
N SER A 371 1.45 28.87 -4.51
CA SER A 371 0.93 27.81 -3.65
C SER A 371 1.61 27.83 -2.27
N ARG A 372 0.80 27.82 -1.21
CA ARG A 372 1.28 27.83 0.19
C ARG A 372 1.78 26.47 0.67
N SER A 373 1.56 25.43 -0.11
CA SER A 373 1.99 24.08 0.21
C SER A 373 2.42 23.33 -1.04
N GLN A 374 3.33 22.38 -0.85
CA GLN A 374 3.81 21.47 -1.88
C GLN A 374 3.31 20.06 -1.58
N ALA A 375 2.74 19.40 -2.58
CA ALA A 375 2.31 18.01 -2.48
C ALA A 375 3.53 17.07 -2.42
N MET A 376 3.52 16.12 -1.49
CA MET A 376 4.59 15.15 -1.23
C MET A 376 3.98 13.82 -0.74
N VAL A 377 4.79 12.79 -0.61
CA VAL A 377 4.36 11.46 -0.13
C VAL A 377 4.93 11.18 1.26
N LEU A 378 4.10 10.70 2.19
CA LEU A 378 4.60 10.27 3.50
C LEU A 378 5.44 8.98 3.38
N VAL A 379 6.73 9.07 3.72
CA VAL A 379 7.66 7.94 3.66
C VAL A 379 8.32 7.61 5.00
N GLY A 380 7.90 8.26 6.10
CA GLY A 380 8.25 7.82 7.45
C GLY A 380 8.33 8.94 8.48
N TYR A 381 9.12 8.68 9.52
CA TYR A 381 9.21 9.54 10.70
C TYR A 381 10.67 9.87 11.01
N HIS A 382 10.91 11.08 11.50
CA HIS A 382 12.19 11.55 12.01
C HIS A 382 12.24 11.43 13.55
N SER A 383 13.44 11.35 14.12
CA SER A 383 13.65 11.21 15.57
C SER A 383 13.11 12.41 16.37
N THR A 384 13.06 13.59 15.77
CA THR A 384 12.52 14.82 16.39
C THR A 384 11.00 14.89 16.43
N GLY A 385 10.29 13.89 15.88
CA GLY A 385 8.83 13.90 15.74
C GLY A 385 8.32 14.46 14.40
N ALA A 386 9.21 14.98 13.55
CA ALA A 386 8.88 15.42 12.19
C ALA A 386 8.55 14.25 11.26
N TYR A 387 7.84 14.55 10.16
CA TYR A 387 7.58 13.59 9.09
C TYR A 387 8.72 13.59 8.07
N LYS A 388 9.04 12.40 7.53
CA LYS A 388 9.85 12.24 6.33
C LYS A 388 8.92 12.17 5.12
N LEU A 389 9.10 13.09 4.19
CA LEU A 389 8.29 13.26 3.01
C LEU A 389 9.14 13.06 1.77
N PHE A 390 8.65 12.32 0.78
CA PHE A 390 9.29 12.19 -0.52
C PHE A 390 8.67 13.19 -1.50
N ASP A 391 9.53 13.96 -2.16
CA ASP A 391 9.16 14.80 -3.28
C ASP A 391 9.27 13.97 -4.57
N PRO A 392 8.14 13.57 -5.19
CA PRO A 392 8.15 12.75 -6.39
C PRO A 392 8.67 13.49 -7.63
N ILE A 393 8.68 14.82 -7.62
CA ILE A 393 9.16 15.63 -8.74
C ILE A 393 10.69 15.74 -8.64
N GLN A 394 11.22 16.07 -7.46
CA GLN A 394 12.65 16.26 -7.24
C GLN A 394 13.39 14.98 -6.82
N ARG A 395 12.66 13.86 -6.67
CA ARG A 395 13.14 12.54 -6.23
C ARG A 395 14.02 12.59 -4.97
N ARG A 396 13.61 13.36 -3.98
CA ARG A 396 14.36 13.52 -2.71
C ARG A 396 13.47 13.45 -1.48
N VAL A 397 14.06 13.03 -0.37
CA VAL A 397 13.40 13.02 0.94
C VAL A 397 13.65 14.34 1.67
N VAL A 398 12.58 14.91 2.24
CA VAL A 398 12.58 16.16 3.00
C VAL A 398 11.94 15.91 4.37
N ILE A 399 12.44 16.58 5.40
CA ILE A 399 11.90 16.49 6.76
C ILE A 399 11.09 17.75 7.07
N SER A 400 9.88 17.61 7.63
CA SER A 400 9.05 18.75 8.01
C SER A 400 8.08 18.41 9.16
N ASN A 401 7.82 19.40 10.02
CA ASN A 401 6.76 19.36 11.03
C ASN A 401 5.44 19.92 10.50
N ASP A 402 5.51 20.94 9.64
CA ASP A 402 4.33 21.65 9.12
C ASP A 402 3.76 20.91 7.91
N VAL A 403 3.00 19.85 8.21
CA VAL A 403 2.47 18.92 7.21
C VAL A 403 1.00 18.62 7.47
N VAL A 404 0.17 18.77 6.45
CA VAL A 404 -1.20 18.26 6.44
C VAL A 404 -1.22 16.95 5.67
N VAL A 405 -1.69 15.87 6.30
CA VAL A 405 -1.73 14.52 5.71
C VAL A 405 -3.15 14.16 5.34
N ASP A 406 -3.38 13.87 4.05
CA ASP A 406 -4.64 13.33 3.53
C ASP A 406 -4.50 11.81 3.37
N GLU A 407 -4.91 11.07 4.42
CA GLU A 407 -4.81 9.60 4.47
C GLU A 407 -5.74 8.88 3.49
N THR A 408 -6.70 9.60 2.90
CA THR A 408 -7.64 9.04 1.91
C THR A 408 -7.04 9.03 0.51
N LYS A 409 -6.14 9.97 0.21
CA LYS A 409 -5.50 10.10 -1.10
C LYS A 409 -4.17 9.37 -1.19
N GLU A 410 -3.73 9.16 -2.41
CA GLU A 410 -2.42 8.61 -2.76
C GLU A 410 -1.82 9.44 -3.89
N TRP A 411 -0.51 9.32 -4.08
CA TRP A 411 0.16 9.90 -5.23
C TRP A 411 -0.02 9.00 -6.44
N ASP A 412 -0.25 9.60 -7.61
CA ASP A 412 -0.30 8.84 -8.86
C ASP A 412 1.11 8.61 -9.38
N TRP A 413 1.57 7.36 -9.30
CA TRP A 413 2.89 6.95 -9.74
C TRP A 413 2.98 6.67 -11.25
N THR A 414 1.86 6.68 -11.98
CA THR A 414 1.83 6.36 -13.43
C THR A 414 2.37 7.51 -14.30
N ASP A 415 2.07 8.76 -13.94
CA ASP A 415 2.53 9.96 -14.67
C ASP A 415 4.04 10.25 -14.53
N ALA A 416 4.72 9.62 -13.56
CA ALA A 416 6.14 9.87 -13.32
C ALA A 416 7.07 9.17 -14.33
N VAL A 417 6.55 8.19 -15.09
CA VAL A 417 7.32 7.42 -16.09
C VAL A 417 7.39 8.17 -17.44
N GLU A 418 6.44 9.05 -17.75
CA GLU A 418 6.40 9.79 -19.04
C GLU A 418 7.19 11.11 -19.03
N LYS A 419 7.78 11.51 -17.89
CA LYS A 419 8.53 12.77 -17.77
C LYS A 419 10.06 12.64 -17.88
N GLU A 420 10.57 11.51 -18.39
CA GLU A 420 11.92 11.48 -18.95
C GLU A 420 11.91 12.17 -20.33
N VAL A 421 12.18 13.47 -20.26
CA VAL A 421 12.48 14.45 -21.32
C VAL A 421 12.94 13.82 -22.65
N VAL A 422 12.07 13.89 -23.67
CA VAL A 422 12.54 13.95 -25.06
C VAL A 422 12.97 15.39 -25.32
N GLU A 423 14.27 15.66 -25.21
CA GLU A 423 14.86 16.89 -25.73
C GLU A 423 14.61 16.93 -27.24
N THR A 424 13.58 17.66 -27.65
CA THR A 424 13.39 17.97 -29.06
C THR A 424 14.32 19.13 -29.38
N VAL A 425 15.50 18.81 -29.92
CA VAL A 425 16.40 19.79 -30.50
C VAL A 425 15.70 20.41 -31.71
N VAL A 426 15.21 21.63 -31.56
CA VAL A 426 14.75 22.45 -32.69
C VAL A 426 16.00 23.02 -33.36
N VAL A 427 16.42 22.43 -34.47
CA VAL A 427 17.42 23.03 -35.34
C VAL A 427 16.71 24.06 -36.21
N GLN A 428 16.90 25.35 -35.92
CA GLN A 428 16.60 26.42 -36.87
C GLN A 428 17.65 26.37 -37.98
N LEU A 429 17.20 26.03 -39.19
CA LEU A 429 17.98 26.26 -40.41
C LEU A 429 17.53 27.60 -40.99
N ASP A 430 18.30 28.64 -40.70
CA ASP A 430 18.28 29.86 -41.51
C ASP A 430 19.10 29.60 -42.78
N SER A 431 18.52 29.88 -43.94
CA SER A 431 19.23 30.43 -45.11
C SER A 431 18.26 30.76 -46.23
N ASP A 432 17.87 32.04 -46.28
CA ASP A 432 17.66 32.69 -47.57
C ASP A 432 19.03 33.07 -48.12
N GLN A 433 19.37 32.59 -49.33
CA GLN A 433 19.68 33.42 -50.50
C GLN A 433 20.20 32.54 -51.66
N ASN A 434 19.35 32.42 -52.69
CA ASN A 434 19.63 32.58 -54.12
C ASN A 434 21.09 32.42 -54.60
N GLN A 435 21.36 31.45 -55.50
CA GLN A 435 21.38 31.67 -56.95
C GLN A 435 21.84 30.42 -57.74
N ASP A 436 21.00 30.05 -58.71
CA ASP A 436 21.31 29.59 -60.07
C ASP A 436 21.92 28.21 -60.41
N THR A 437 21.15 27.57 -61.29
CA THR A 437 21.51 26.74 -62.46
C THR A 437 21.64 25.21 -62.34
N ALA A 438 20.64 24.58 -62.98
CA ALA A 438 20.76 23.54 -64.01
C ALA A 438 20.91 22.06 -63.59
N GLU A 439 19.84 21.35 -63.96
CA GLU A 439 19.81 20.05 -64.67
C GLU A 439 19.96 18.73 -63.90
N GLN A 440 18.81 18.04 -63.90
CA GLN A 440 18.56 16.63 -64.20
C GLN A 440 19.20 15.56 -63.30
N GLY A 441 18.31 14.88 -62.57
CA GLY A 441 18.63 13.74 -61.72
C GLY A 441 18.94 12.45 -62.48
N GLY A 442 19.76 11.63 -61.84
CA GLY A 442 19.98 10.22 -62.14
C GLY A 442 20.09 9.45 -60.84
N SER A 443 19.34 8.35 -60.76
CA SER A 443 19.27 7.37 -59.68
C SER A 443 20.51 6.44 -59.64
N ILE A 444 20.73 5.76 -58.50
CA ILE A 444 21.03 4.32 -58.32
C ILE A 444 21.79 4.04 -56.99
N GLN A 445 21.30 3.06 -56.21
CA GLN A 445 21.97 2.04 -55.33
C GLN A 445 20.94 1.65 -54.23
N VAL A 446 20.29 0.47 -54.11
CA VAL A 446 20.65 -0.98 -54.17
C VAL A 446 21.87 -1.28 -53.29
N VAL A 447 21.87 -2.12 -52.24
CA VAL A 447 21.53 -3.57 -52.06
C VAL A 447 21.40 -3.82 -50.53
N GLY A 448 20.41 -4.55 -49.99
CA GLY A 448 20.38 -6.01 -49.71
C GLY A 448 21.16 -6.37 -48.41
N ASP A 449 20.78 -7.25 -47.49
CA ASP A 449 19.83 -8.36 -47.52
C ASP A 449 19.43 -8.78 -46.08
N VAL A 450 18.32 -9.50 -46.03
CA VAL A 450 17.71 -10.17 -44.87
C VAL A 450 18.04 -11.67 -44.98
N GLU A 451 18.32 -12.36 -43.87
CA GLU A 451 17.96 -13.78 -43.78
C GLU A 451 17.69 -14.28 -42.35
N GLN A 452 16.59 -15.03 -42.25
CA GLN A 452 16.08 -15.78 -41.09
C GLN A 452 16.76 -17.16 -41.00
N MET A 453 16.74 -17.81 -39.82
CA MET A 453 16.04 -19.10 -39.64
C MET A 453 16.17 -19.67 -38.22
N MET A 454 15.06 -20.26 -37.78
CA MET A 454 14.91 -21.20 -36.66
C MET A 454 15.38 -22.62 -37.04
N CYS A 455 15.80 -23.40 -36.02
CA CYS A 455 15.47 -24.81 -35.70
C CYS A 455 16.45 -25.26 -34.59
N HIS A 456 16.08 -25.98 -33.53
CA HIS A 456 15.13 -27.09 -33.37
C HIS A 456 14.26 -27.00 -32.12
#